data_AF-A0A645HZP5-F1
#
_entry.id   AF-A0A645HZP5-F1
#
_cell.length_a   1.000
_cell.length_b   1.000
_cell.length_c   1.000
_cell.angle_alpha   90.00
_cell.angle_beta   90.00
_cell.angle_gamma   90.00
#
_symmetry.space_group_name_H-M   'P 1'
#
loop_
_entity.id
_entity.type
_entity.pdbx_description
1 polymer ?
#
loop_
_entity_poly.entity_id
_entity_poly.type
_entity_poly.pdbx_seq_one_letter_code
_entity_poly.pdbx_strand_id
1 'polypeptide(L)' 'MGIDIRKVAETGITPICHGGIISKEGGQIGAGAARFPIEHYLAAARAFAEDIAE' A
#
# COMPACT_ATOMS: atom_id res chain seq x y z
N MET A 1 -0.72 -5.87 15.65
CA MET A 1 -0.42 -4.59 14.98
C MET A 1 -0.63 -4.78 13.48
N GLY A 2 -1.37 -3.90 12.81
CA GLY A 2 -1.68 -4.04 11.38
C GLY A 2 -2.12 -2.73 10.75
N ILE A 3 -2.14 -2.70 9.42
CA ILE A 3 -2.64 -1.57 8.62
C ILE A 3 -4.14 -1.81 8.39
N ASP A 4 -4.99 -0.89 8.87
CA ASP A 4 -6.44 -0.96 8.65
C ASP A 4 -6.79 -0.31 7.31
N ILE A 5 -7.31 -1.11 6.37
CA ILE A 5 -7.71 -0.68 5.03
C ILE A 5 -8.82 0.38 5.04
N ARG A 6 -9.72 0.36 6.03
CA ARG A 6 -10.80 1.36 6.17
C ARG A 6 -10.24 2.70 6.61
N LYS A 7 -9.28 2.68 7.55
CA LYS A 7 -8.60 3.89 8.01
C LYS A 7 -7.77 4.53 6.88
N VAL A 8 -7.11 3.71 6.05
CA VAL A 8 -6.41 4.21 4.85
C VAL A 8 -7.40 4.85 3.88
N ALA A 9 -8.54 4.21 3.61
CA ALA A 9 -9.58 4.75 2.73
C ALA A 9 -10.22 6.04 3.26
N GLU A 10 -10.47 6.12 4.57
CA GLU A 10 -11.07 7.28 5.23
C GLU A 10 -10.12 8.49 5.26
N THR A 11 -8.85 8.27 5.61
CA THR A 11 -7.89 9.36 5.82
C THR A 11 -7.15 9.78 4.55
N GLY A 12 -7.15 8.94 3.52
CA GLY A 12 -6.32 9.13 2.33
C GLY A 12 -4.81 8.91 2.58
N ILE A 13 -4.42 8.49 3.79
CA ILE A 13 -3.01 8.31 4.16
C ILE A 13 -2.60 6.86 3.91
N THR A 14 -1.77 6.65 2.90
CA THR A 14 -1.19 5.33 2.61
C THR A 14 0.01 5.00 3.51
N PRO A 15 0.37 3.71 3.67
CA PRO A 15 1.60 3.32 4.36
C PRO A 15 2.86 3.84 3.64
N ILE A 16 3.89 4.18 4.41
CA ILE A 16 5.24 4.48 3.90
C ILE A 16 6.13 3.25 4.01
N CYS A 17 6.78 2.88 2.90
CA CYS A 17 7.65 1.72 2.81
C CYS A 17 9.07 2.18 2.52
N HIS A 18 10.01 1.83 3.40
CA HIS A 18 11.43 2.08 3.21
C HIS A 18 12.10 0.84 2.60
N GLY A 19 13.04 1.03 1.68
CA GLY A 19 13.72 -0.09 1.03
C GLY A 19 14.90 0.34 0.15
N GLY A 20 15.60 -0.66 -0.39
CA GLY A 20 16.64 -0.46 -1.40
C GLY A 20 16.04 -0.15 -2.77
N ILE A 21 16.69 0.74 -3.52
CA ILE A 21 16.36 1.04 -4.92
C ILE A 21 17.21 0.10 -5.78
N ILE A 22 16.56 -0.76 -6.56
CA ILE A 22 17.21 -1.77 -7.39
C ILE A 22 17.25 -1.29 -8.84
N SER A 23 18.41 -1.41 -9.50
CA SER A 23 18.57 -1.10 -10.92
C SER A 23 17.78 -2.10 -11.78
N LYS A 24 17.38 -1.67 -12.99
CA LYS A 24 16.74 -2.55 -13.98
C LYS A 24 17.62 -3.73 -14.40
N GLU A 25 18.94 -3.55 -14.34
CA GLU A 25 19.95 -4.58 -14.66
C GLU A 25 20.33 -5.43 -13.44
N GLY A 26 19.70 -5.19 -12.30
CA GLY A 26 20.04 -5.82 -11.02
C GLY A 26 21.05 -5.03 -10.21
N GLY A 27 21.15 -5.37 -8.92
CA GLY A 27 21.99 -4.67 -7.95
C GLY A 27 21.30 -3.47 -7.30
N GLN A 28 21.63 -3.23 -6.03
CA GLN A 28 21.13 -2.08 -5.27
C GLN A 28 21.95 -0.83 -5.62
N ILE A 29 21.26 0.24 -6.01
CA ILE A 29 21.85 1.53 -6.43
C ILE A 29 21.46 2.68 -5.50
N GLY A 30 20.70 2.40 -4.45
CA GLY A 30 20.30 3.40 -3.46
C GLY A 30 19.38 2.84 -2.38
N ALA A 31 18.88 3.73 -1.54
CA ALA A 31 17.85 3.46 -0.54
C ALA A 31 16.89 4.65 -0.49
N GLY A 32 15.63 4.40 -0.15
CA GLY A 32 14.61 5.44 -0.12
C GLY A 32 13.32 5.00 0.54
N ALA A 33 12.32 5.86 0.44
CA ALA A 33 10.98 5.62 0.91
C ALA A 33 9.98 5.85 -0.24
N ALA A 34 8.96 5.02 -0.32
CA ALA A 34 7.88 5.16 -1.27
C ALA A 34 6.53 4.91 -0.60
N ARG A 35 5.47 5.41 -1.23
CA ARG A 35 4.09 5.08 -0.90
C ARG A 35 3.50 4.33 -2.08
N PHE A 36 2.73 3.29 -1.80
CA PHE A 36 1.96 2.62 -2.85
C PHE A 36 0.75 3.47 -3.25
N PRO A 37 0.29 3.36 -4.52
CA PRO A 37 -0.94 3.99 -4.96
C PRO A 37 -2.13 3.62 -4.07
N ILE A 38 -3.01 4.58 -3.79
CA ILE A 38 -4.13 4.39 -2.86
C ILE A 38 -5.19 3.43 -3.42
N GLU A 39 -5.24 3.29 -4.75
CA GLU A 39 -6.20 2.49 -5.50
C GLU A 39 -6.22 1.03 -5.05
N HIS A 40 -5.06 0.47 -4.67
CA HIS A 40 -4.97 -0.90 -4.15
C HIS A 40 -5.72 -1.06 -2.82
N TYR A 41 -5.64 -0.06 -1.94
CA TYR A 41 -6.32 -0.08 -0.64
C TYR A 41 -7.82 0.15 -0.80
N LEU A 42 -8.23 1.03 -1.73
CA LEU A 42 -9.65 1.24 -2.05
C LEU A 42 -10.27 -0.01 -2.66
N ALA A 43 -9.57 -0.70 -3.55
CA ALA A 43 -10.03 -1.98 -4.11
C ALA A 43 -10.19 -3.04 -3.02
N ALA A 44 -9.21 -3.17 -2.12
CA ALA A 44 -9.29 -4.08 -0.99
C ALA A 44 -10.45 -3.75 -0.03
N ALA A 45 -10.68 -2.47 0.26
CA ALA A 45 -11.79 -2.03 1.10
C ALA A 45 -13.16 -2.33 0.48
N ARG A 46 -13.30 -2.16 -0.85
CA ARG A 46 -14.53 -2.53 -1.58
C ARG A 46 -14.76 -4.05 -1.54
N ALA A 47 -13.74 -4.84 -1.90
CA ALA A 47 -13.85 -6.30 -1.89
C ALA A 47 -14.19 -6.84 -0.49
N PHE A 48 -13.58 -6.28 0.56
CA PHE A 48 -13.92 -6.65 1.93
C PHE A 48 -15.36 -6.28 2.30
N ALA A 49 -15.88 -5.13 1.84
CA ALA A 49 -17.26 -4.73 2.09
C ALA A 49 -18.27 -5.61 1.35
N GLU A 50 -17.93 -6.09 0.15
CA GLU A 50 -18.73 -7.03 -0.62
C GLU A 50 -18.79 -8.41 0.07
N ASP A 51 -17.66 -8.93 0.53
CA ASP A 51 -17.54 -10.23 1.22
C ASP A 51 -18.35 -10.32 2.51
N ILE A 52 -18.42 -9.24 3.30
CA ILE A 52 -19.19 -9.22 4.56
C ILE A 52 -20.67 -8.88 4.39
N ALA A 53 -21.09 -8.47 3.20
CA ALA A 53 -22.49 -8.14 2.90
C ALA A 53 -23.30 -9.37 2.44
N GLU A 54 -22.63 -10.47 2.14
CA GLU A 54 -23.19 -11.81 1.87
C GLU A 54 -23.39 -12.61 3.17
#